data_AF-A0A353HZ42-F1
#
_entry.id   AF-A0A353HZ42-F1
#
_cell.length_a   1.000
_cell.length_b   1.000
_cell.length_c   1.000
_cell.angle_alpha   90.00
_cell.angle_beta   90.00
_cell.angle_gamma   90.00
#
_symmetry.space_group_name_H-M   'P 1'
#
loop_
_entity.id
_entity.type
_entity.pdbx_description
1 polymer ?
#
loop_
_entity_poly.entity_id
_entity_poly.type
_entity_poly.pdbx_seq_one_letter_code
_entity_poly.pdbx_strand_id
1 'polypeptide(L)'
;MGRLFPAAPAASLAKATATVATALAATLACTLPAQAGQACADKPLTATEVVMSMDLAQRTVQALDASGAKVALVSRAGQDLSRYRLRYSHMGVAVRDHPAGRWTVVHELNECGSAASHLYNEGMGNFFLTDLYRHEAQLVIPGPAAQDRIAQLFATRTPQRMHEGHYNMLSYVYSTKYQNSNQWVLESLAAAMAPPGQVETRGEAQAWMRSLRFQPLTVEVPAATRLGGRMFRANVAFDDHPFDRRMAGQIDTVTTDSVVRFVRMTDPDAKTMVVD
;
A
#
# COMPACT_ATOMS: atom_id res chain seq x y z
N MET A 1 54.36 -86.41 -35.96
CA MET A 1 55.71 -86.04 -36.44
C MET A 1 55.73 -84.56 -36.79
N GLY A 2 56.68 -83.80 -36.24
CA GLY A 2 57.16 -82.46 -36.69
C GLY A 2 56.18 -81.28 -36.53
N ARG A 3 56.36 -80.34 -35.57
CA ARG A 3 57.26 -79.16 -35.58
C ARG A 3 56.85 -78.14 -36.68
N LEU A 4 56.72 -76.81 -36.48
CA LEU A 4 57.20 -75.85 -35.48
C LEU A 4 56.44 -74.51 -35.70
N PHE A 5 56.14 -73.75 -34.63
CA PHE A 5 55.74 -72.32 -34.66
C PHE A 5 56.95 -71.40 -34.99
N PRO A 6 56.75 -70.14 -35.45
CA PRO A 6 56.72 -68.96 -34.54
C PRO A 6 55.74 -67.86 -35.06
N ALA A 7 55.44 -66.73 -34.43
CA ALA A 7 55.50 -66.15 -33.09
C ALA A 7 54.62 -64.87 -33.16
N ALA A 8 53.97 -64.48 -32.06
CA ALA A 8 53.34 -63.17 -31.88
C ALA A 8 54.38 -62.12 -31.43
N PRO A 9 54.08 -60.80 -31.51
CA PRO A 9 53.47 -60.10 -30.36
C PRO A 9 52.27 -59.20 -30.76
N ALA A 10 51.17 -59.17 -30.00
CA ALA A 10 50.89 -58.37 -28.79
C ALA A 10 50.76 -56.86 -29.06
N ALA A 11 49.53 -56.34 -29.20
CA ALA A 11 48.73 -55.62 -28.18
C ALA A 11 49.15 -54.14 -28.04
N SER A 12 48.26 -53.13 -28.07
CA SER A 12 47.18 -52.87 -27.11
C SER A 12 46.41 -51.60 -27.57
N LEU A 13 45.09 -51.67 -27.78
CA LEU A 13 44.02 -51.00 -27.00
C LEU A 13 44.22 -49.47 -26.82
N ALA A 14 43.26 -48.62 -27.19
CA ALA A 14 41.99 -48.56 -26.47
C ALA A 14 40.83 -48.00 -27.30
N LYS A 15 39.65 -48.53 -26.96
CA LYS A 15 38.31 -48.16 -27.40
C LYS A 15 37.81 -46.93 -26.63
N ALA A 16 37.02 -46.09 -27.28
CA ALA A 16 35.82 -45.44 -26.71
C ALA A 16 34.97 -44.93 -27.88
N THR A 17 34.12 -45.77 -28.49
CA THR A 17 32.64 -45.76 -28.31
C THR A 17 31.97 -44.39 -28.30
N ALA A 18 31.28 -44.12 -29.41
CA ALA A 18 30.01 -43.40 -29.64
C ALA A 18 29.34 -42.73 -28.41
N THR A 19 28.65 -41.59 -28.53
CA THR A 19 27.38 -41.46 -29.28
C THR A 19 26.93 -39.99 -29.36
N VAL A 20 26.37 -39.65 -30.53
CA VAL A 20 25.40 -38.60 -30.91
C VAL A 20 24.65 -37.89 -29.77
N ALA A 21 24.53 -36.55 -29.81
CA ALA A 21 23.26 -35.83 -30.02
C ALA A 21 23.28 -34.33 -29.62
N THR A 22 22.61 -33.55 -30.47
CA THR A 22 21.86 -32.30 -30.20
C THR A 22 22.63 -30.97 -30.06
N ALA A 23 22.52 -30.18 -31.14
CA ALA A 23 22.64 -28.73 -31.11
C ALA A 23 21.60 -28.14 -30.14
N LEU A 24 22.06 -27.37 -29.15
CA LEU A 24 21.21 -26.47 -28.37
C LEU A 24 21.65 -25.04 -28.66
N ALA A 25 20.81 -24.38 -29.45
CA ALA A 25 20.94 -23.00 -29.85
C ALA A 25 20.87 -22.05 -28.65
N ALA A 26 21.54 -20.92 -28.84
CA ALA A 26 21.56 -19.77 -27.96
C ALA A 26 20.16 -19.30 -27.54
N THR A 27 19.94 -19.18 -26.24
CA THR A 27 19.25 -18.07 -25.58
C THR A 27 19.68 -18.06 -24.11
N LEU A 28 20.84 -17.49 -23.81
CA LEU A 28 21.06 -16.92 -22.48
C LEU A 28 20.17 -15.67 -22.41
N ALA A 29 18.90 -15.88 -22.06
CA ALA A 29 18.05 -14.81 -21.61
C ALA A 29 18.72 -14.23 -20.36
N CYS A 30 19.19 -12.99 -20.46
CA CYS A 30 19.43 -12.17 -19.29
C CYS A 30 18.12 -12.10 -18.52
N THR A 31 17.97 -12.95 -17.51
CA THR A 31 16.98 -12.76 -16.46
C THR A 31 17.46 -11.58 -15.63
N LEU A 32 17.27 -10.37 -16.13
CA LEU A 32 17.18 -9.21 -15.26
C LEU A 32 16.10 -9.57 -14.24
N PRO A 33 16.37 -9.52 -12.92
CA PRO A 33 15.29 -9.67 -11.96
C PRO A 33 14.30 -8.55 -12.27
N ALA A 34 13.13 -8.91 -12.81
CA ALA A 34 12.04 -7.98 -12.94
C ALA A 34 11.66 -7.60 -11.51
N GLN A 35 12.13 -6.44 -11.06
CA GLN A 35 11.84 -5.81 -9.76
C GLN A 35 10.40 -5.29 -9.75
N ALA A 36 9.45 -6.06 -10.27
CA ALA A 36 8.05 -5.69 -10.34
C ALA A 36 7.40 -5.94 -8.98
N GLY A 37 7.37 -4.87 -8.18
CA GLY A 37 6.44 -4.67 -7.08
C GLY A 37 6.98 -5.00 -5.70
N GLN A 38 8.28 -4.86 -5.42
CA GLN A 38 8.90 -5.11 -4.12
C GLN A 38 7.91 -4.89 -2.95
N ALA A 39 7.66 -5.96 -2.19
CA ALA A 39 7.17 -5.82 -0.82
C ALA A 39 8.13 -4.87 -0.09
N CYS A 40 7.62 -4.06 0.85
CA CYS A 40 8.43 -3.14 1.64
C CYS A 40 9.84 -3.71 1.88
N ALA A 41 10.85 -3.06 1.30
CA ALA A 41 12.24 -3.45 1.45
C ALA A 41 12.77 -2.74 2.69
N ASP A 42 13.16 -3.52 3.69
CA ASP A 42 13.74 -3.01 4.94
C ASP A 42 15.20 -2.57 4.68
N LYS A 43 15.34 -1.55 3.83
CA LYS A 43 16.60 -1.00 3.37
C LYS A 43 16.81 0.36 4.04
N PRO A 44 17.99 0.63 4.62
CA PRO A 44 18.31 1.95 5.13
C PRO A 44 18.17 3.04 4.05
N LEU A 45 17.55 4.16 4.42
CA LEU A 45 17.47 5.34 3.57
C LEU A 45 18.86 5.94 3.36
N THR A 46 19.07 6.55 2.19
CA THR A 46 20.28 7.33 1.94
C THR A 46 20.21 8.67 2.69
N ALA A 47 21.37 9.29 2.96
CA ALA A 47 21.38 10.61 3.59
C ALA A 47 20.60 11.66 2.76
N THR A 48 20.70 11.59 1.43
CA THR A 48 19.94 12.47 0.52
C THR A 48 18.44 12.28 0.69
N GLU A 49 17.97 11.03 0.74
CA GLU A 49 16.55 10.72 0.94
C GLU A 49 16.04 11.23 2.28
N VAL A 50 16.83 11.07 3.34
CA VAL A 50 16.50 11.60 4.68
C VAL A 50 16.35 13.12 4.66
N VAL A 51 17.28 13.84 4.01
CA VAL A 51 17.21 15.31 3.90
C VAL A 51 15.97 15.73 3.13
N MET A 52 15.73 15.16 1.95
CA MET A 52 14.59 15.53 1.12
C MET A 52 13.24 15.21 1.79
N SER A 53 13.15 14.08 2.48
CA SER A 53 11.97 13.70 3.27
C SER A 53 11.72 14.65 4.45
N MET A 54 12.78 15.09 5.13
CA MET A 54 12.68 16.07 6.22
C MET A 54 12.31 17.47 5.71
N ASP A 55 12.83 17.89 4.56
CA ASP A 55 12.45 19.15 3.92
C ASP A 55 10.96 19.16 3.53
N LEU A 56 10.45 18.04 3.00
CA LEU A 56 9.01 17.86 2.75
C LEU A 56 8.20 17.90 4.05
N ALA A 57 8.65 17.22 5.10
CA ALA A 57 7.99 17.23 6.40
C ALA A 57 7.90 18.64 6.97
N GLN A 58 9.00 19.40 6.93
CA GLN A 58 9.05 20.77 7.41
C GLN A 58 8.09 21.67 6.64
N ARG A 59 8.12 21.64 5.30
CA ARG A 59 7.20 22.45 4.46
C ARG A 59 5.74 22.07 4.68
N THR A 60 5.46 20.78 4.89
CA THR A 60 4.11 20.30 5.19
C THR A 60 3.61 20.85 6.53
N VAL A 61 4.43 20.83 7.58
CA VAL A 61 4.08 21.45 8.88
C VAL A 61 3.88 22.96 8.74
N GLN A 62 4.73 23.65 7.97
CA GLN A 62 4.58 25.09 7.72
C GLN A 62 3.26 25.41 6.99
N ALA A 63 2.88 24.61 5.99
CA ALA A 63 1.61 24.77 5.27
C ALA A 63 0.41 24.53 6.20
N LEU A 64 0.49 23.50 7.06
CA LEU A 64 -0.52 23.20 8.07
C LEU A 64 -0.65 24.35 9.09
N ASP A 65 0.46 24.90 9.57
CA ASP A 65 0.48 26.04 10.49
C ASP A 65 -0.13 27.29 9.85
N ALA A 66 0.26 27.62 8.62
CA ALA A 66 -0.28 28.75 7.87
C ALA A 66 -1.78 28.61 7.58
N SER A 67 -2.29 27.38 7.45
CA SER A 67 -3.71 27.13 7.22
C SER A 67 -4.60 27.39 8.45
N GLY A 68 -4.02 27.41 9.66
CA GLY A 68 -4.76 27.50 10.92
C GLY A 68 -5.57 26.24 11.29
N ALA A 69 -5.44 25.16 10.52
CA ALA A 69 -6.18 23.93 10.75
C ALA A 69 -5.86 23.28 12.11
N LYS A 70 -6.83 22.53 12.64
CA LYS A 70 -6.69 21.63 13.80
C LYS A 70 -6.48 20.18 13.34
N VAL A 71 -7.02 19.83 12.18
CA VAL A 71 -6.94 18.50 11.58
C VAL A 71 -6.77 18.65 10.08
N ALA A 72 -5.94 17.79 9.49
CA ALA A 72 -5.85 17.59 8.05
C ALA A 72 -5.64 16.12 7.73
N LEU A 73 -5.96 15.71 6.51
CA LEU A 73 -5.49 14.45 5.95
C LEU A 73 -4.22 14.72 5.17
N VAL A 74 -3.18 13.93 5.42
CA VAL A 74 -1.89 14.05 4.73
C VAL A 74 -1.65 12.78 3.92
N SER A 75 -1.37 12.95 2.63
CA SER A 75 -1.03 11.84 1.73
C SER A 75 0.41 11.93 1.28
N ARG A 76 1.07 10.78 1.12
CA ARG A 76 2.42 10.67 0.55
C ARG A 76 2.44 9.80 -0.70
N ALA A 77 3.35 10.11 -1.62
CA ALA A 77 3.61 9.33 -2.83
C ALA A 77 4.79 8.36 -2.61
N GLY A 78 4.56 7.32 -1.80
CA GLY A 78 5.58 6.31 -1.47
C GLY A 78 5.78 5.22 -2.53
N GLN A 79 4.87 5.11 -3.51
CA GLN A 79 4.96 4.12 -4.59
C GLN A 79 4.52 4.75 -5.92
N ASP A 80 5.08 4.25 -7.03
CA ASP A 80 4.58 4.59 -8.36
C ASP A 80 3.27 3.84 -8.66
N LEU A 81 2.16 4.55 -8.51
CA LEU A 81 0.83 4.06 -8.83
C LEU A 81 0.27 4.64 -10.14
N SER A 82 1.12 5.27 -10.96
CA SER A 82 0.72 5.94 -12.21
C SER A 82 -0.01 5.00 -13.17
N ARG A 83 0.37 3.71 -13.20
CA ARG A 83 -0.30 2.68 -14.00
C ARG A 83 -1.78 2.49 -13.65
N TYR A 84 -2.17 2.86 -12.43
CA TYR A 84 -3.54 2.82 -11.92
C TYR A 84 -4.19 4.20 -11.88
N ARG A 85 -3.54 5.23 -12.44
CA ARG A 85 -3.96 6.63 -12.41
C ARG A 85 -4.12 7.20 -11.00
N LEU A 86 -3.34 6.68 -10.05
CA LEU A 86 -3.26 7.18 -8.67
C LEU A 86 -1.93 7.90 -8.47
N ARG A 87 -1.97 8.99 -7.71
CA ARG A 87 -0.78 9.82 -7.43
C ARG A 87 -0.16 9.52 -6.06
N TYR A 88 -0.99 9.36 -5.04
CA TYR A 88 -0.56 9.08 -3.67
C TYR A 88 -0.91 7.65 -3.28
N SER A 89 -0.05 7.04 -2.47
CA SER A 89 -0.18 5.63 -2.09
C SER A 89 -0.77 5.43 -0.71
N HIS A 90 -0.57 6.41 0.18
CA HIS A 90 -0.88 6.25 1.59
C HIS A 90 -1.32 7.59 2.20
N MET A 91 -2.29 7.53 3.10
CA MET A 91 -2.85 8.68 3.80
C MET A 91 -2.90 8.43 5.31
N GLY A 92 -2.67 9.48 6.09
CA GLY A 92 -2.90 9.53 7.53
C GLY A 92 -3.74 10.74 7.94
N VAL A 93 -4.20 10.74 9.18
CA VAL A 93 -4.91 11.86 9.80
C VAL A 93 -3.94 12.65 10.67
N ALA A 94 -3.57 13.85 10.25
CA ALA A 94 -2.72 14.77 10.99
C ALA A 94 -3.56 15.59 11.98
N VAL A 95 -3.31 15.42 13.27
CA VAL A 95 -3.99 16.13 14.37
C VAL A 95 -3.00 17.10 15.02
N ARG A 96 -3.33 18.39 15.00
CA ARG A 96 -2.45 19.45 15.50
C ARG A 96 -2.16 19.29 16.98
N ASP A 97 -3.19 19.11 17.80
CA ASP A 97 -3.09 19.12 19.26
C ASP A 97 -3.32 17.70 19.82
N HIS A 98 -2.48 16.75 19.40
CA HIS A 98 -2.58 15.34 19.79
C HIS A 98 -1.72 15.02 21.04
N PRO A 99 -2.13 14.10 21.94
CA PRO A 99 -1.36 13.76 23.15
C PRO A 99 0.06 13.25 22.89
N ALA A 100 0.33 12.66 21.72
CA ALA A 100 1.66 12.19 21.33
C ALA A 100 2.57 13.29 20.76
N GLY A 101 2.05 14.50 20.54
CA GLY A 101 2.82 15.62 20.00
C GLY A 101 2.06 16.45 18.96
N ARG A 102 2.62 17.63 18.67
CA ARG A 102 2.02 18.56 17.71
C ARG A 102 2.10 17.99 16.28
N TRP A 103 1.01 18.07 15.53
CA TRP A 103 0.88 17.48 14.19
C TRP A 103 1.25 15.99 14.17
N THR A 104 0.67 15.22 15.10
CA THR A 104 0.75 13.75 15.05
C THR A 104 -0.08 13.24 13.89
N VAL A 105 0.53 12.45 13.02
CA VAL A 105 -0.11 11.69 11.96
C VAL A 105 -0.48 10.33 12.53
N VAL A 106 -1.78 10.07 12.62
CA VAL A 106 -2.31 8.75 12.97
C VAL A 106 -2.63 8.00 11.68
N HIS A 107 -2.05 6.81 11.52
CA HIS A 107 -2.17 6.02 10.30
C HIS A 107 -1.95 4.53 10.56
N GLU A 108 -2.51 3.69 9.69
CA GLU A 108 -2.32 2.26 9.72
C GLU A 108 -1.19 1.85 8.77
N LEU A 109 -0.26 1.02 9.24
CA LEU A 109 0.79 0.43 8.41
C LEU A 109 0.81 -1.08 8.60
N ASN A 110 1.19 -1.80 7.55
CA ASN A 110 1.51 -3.22 7.65
C ASN A 110 2.99 -3.42 7.91
N GLU A 111 3.33 -4.47 8.63
CA GLU A 111 4.72 -4.87 8.79
C GLU A 111 5.27 -5.37 7.45
N CYS A 112 6.54 -5.05 7.20
CA CYS A 112 7.18 -5.38 5.93
C CYS A 112 7.27 -6.91 5.75
N GLY A 113 6.77 -7.39 4.61
CA GLY A 113 6.73 -8.83 4.32
C GLY A 113 5.62 -9.62 5.03
N SER A 114 4.77 -8.98 5.83
CA SER A 114 3.67 -9.63 6.57
C SER A 114 2.30 -9.06 6.16
N ALA A 115 1.24 -9.74 6.61
CA ALA A 115 -0.15 -9.27 6.50
C ALA A 115 -0.69 -8.74 7.84
N ALA A 116 0.18 -8.52 8.83
CA ALA A 116 -0.20 -7.88 10.09
C ALA A 116 -0.10 -6.35 9.93
N SER A 117 -1.11 -5.62 10.42
CA SER A 117 -1.06 -4.17 10.54
C SER A 117 -1.22 -3.68 11.97
N HIS A 118 -0.74 -2.45 12.19
CA HIS A 118 -0.87 -1.71 13.44
C HIS A 118 -1.15 -0.24 13.16
N LEU A 119 -1.72 0.44 14.15
CA LEU A 119 -1.84 1.89 14.15
C LEU A 119 -0.59 2.54 14.74
N TYR A 120 -0.14 3.60 14.09
CA TYR A 120 1.02 4.38 14.49
C TYR A 120 0.60 5.82 14.74
N ASN A 121 1.21 6.42 15.77
CA ASN A 121 1.08 7.84 16.11
C ASN A 121 2.44 8.48 15.90
N GLU A 122 2.65 9.08 14.74
CA GLU A 122 3.98 9.53 14.30
C GLU A 122 4.03 11.02 14.05
N GLY A 123 5.20 11.63 14.25
CA GLY A 123 5.44 13.00 13.76
C GLY A 123 5.51 13.04 12.24
N MET A 124 5.30 14.22 11.66
CA MET A 124 5.36 14.43 10.20
C MET A 124 6.68 13.96 9.58
N GLY A 125 7.81 14.07 10.30
CA GLY A 125 9.09 13.54 9.87
C GLY A 125 9.05 12.03 9.63
N ASN A 126 8.63 11.25 10.63
CA ASN A 126 8.50 9.79 10.50
C ASN A 126 7.50 9.38 9.41
N PHE A 127 6.41 10.15 9.25
CA PHE A 127 5.46 9.93 8.17
C PHE A 127 6.11 10.05 6.78
N PHE A 128 7.11 10.91 6.58
CA PHE A 128 7.80 11.02 5.29
C PHE A 128 9.11 10.24 5.21
N LEU A 129 9.71 9.82 6.34
CA LEU A 129 10.91 8.97 6.39
C LEU A 129 10.64 7.54 5.91
N THR A 130 10.39 7.41 4.63
CA THR A 130 10.29 6.18 3.88
C THR A 130 10.98 6.39 2.53
N ASP A 131 11.09 5.35 1.70
CA ASP A 131 11.67 5.48 0.36
C ASP A 131 10.60 6.09 -0.57
N LEU A 132 10.51 7.43 -0.63
CA LEU A 132 9.45 8.12 -1.36
C LEU A 132 9.69 8.05 -2.87
N TYR A 133 8.67 7.64 -3.62
CA TYR A 133 8.71 7.72 -5.08
C TYR A 133 8.67 9.18 -5.56
N ARG A 134 7.91 10.04 -4.88
CA ARG A 134 7.89 11.49 -5.11
C ARG A 134 7.91 12.23 -3.79
N HIS A 135 8.74 13.26 -3.72
CA HIS A 135 8.84 14.18 -2.58
C HIS A 135 7.74 15.23 -2.64
N GLU A 136 6.51 14.77 -2.55
CA GLU A 136 5.30 15.58 -2.63
C GLU A 136 4.25 15.02 -1.65
N ALA A 137 3.50 15.91 -1.03
CA ALA A 137 2.37 15.60 -0.18
C ALA A 137 1.09 16.27 -0.68
N GLN A 138 -0.06 15.62 -0.43
CA GLN A 138 -1.36 16.27 -0.54
C GLN A 138 -1.94 16.47 0.85
N LEU A 139 -2.38 17.70 1.11
CA LEU A 139 -3.19 18.04 2.27
C LEU A 139 -4.64 18.18 1.85
N VAL A 140 -5.52 17.45 2.53
CA VAL A 140 -6.97 17.71 2.52
C VAL A 140 -7.30 18.34 3.87
N ILE A 141 -7.77 19.58 3.85
CA ILE A 141 -8.12 20.34 5.04
C ILE A 141 -9.65 20.42 5.09
N PRO A 142 -10.33 19.65 5.96
CA PRO A 142 -11.77 19.73 6.13
C PRO A 142 -12.22 21.13 6.58
N GLY A 143 -13.49 21.47 6.42
CA GLY A 143 -14.10 22.67 7.00
C GLY A 143 -14.07 22.65 8.53
N PRO A 144 -14.25 23.81 9.20
CA PRO A 144 -14.06 23.92 10.65
C PRO A 144 -14.91 22.94 11.47
N ALA A 145 -16.18 22.74 11.11
CA ALA A 145 -17.06 21.81 11.81
C ALA A 145 -16.62 20.34 11.66
N ALA A 146 -16.14 19.96 10.47
CA ALA A 146 -15.60 18.63 10.21
C ALA A 146 -14.28 18.41 10.97
N GLN A 147 -13.40 19.42 11.02
CA GLN A 147 -12.17 19.34 11.82
C GLN A 147 -12.46 19.12 13.30
N ASP A 148 -13.45 19.83 13.87
CA ASP A 148 -13.82 19.66 15.27
C ASP A 148 -14.35 18.25 15.57
N ARG A 149 -15.19 17.69 14.68
CA ARG A 149 -15.68 16.32 14.82
C ARG A 149 -14.58 15.27 14.70
N ILE A 150 -13.67 15.43 13.74
CA ILE A 150 -12.54 14.51 13.58
C ILE A 150 -11.62 14.59 14.81
N ALA A 151 -11.28 15.80 15.27
CA ALA A 151 -10.46 15.98 16.46
C ALA A 151 -11.09 15.31 17.70
N GLN A 152 -12.41 15.47 17.89
CA GLN A 152 -13.14 14.81 18.97
C GLN A 152 -13.09 13.29 18.85
N LEU A 153 -13.33 12.72 17.67
CA LEU A 153 -13.25 11.27 17.45
C LEU A 153 -11.86 10.73 17.80
N PHE A 154 -10.79 11.42 17.34
CA PHE A 154 -9.41 11.01 17.56
C PHE A 154 -8.92 11.19 19.00
N ALA A 155 -9.67 11.92 19.84
CA ALA A 155 -9.46 11.95 21.28
C ALA A 155 -10.11 10.74 22.02
N THR A 156 -10.88 9.91 21.32
CA THR A 156 -11.51 8.71 21.88
C THR A 156 -10.73 7.43 21.52
N ARG A 157 -11.28 6.26 21.90
CA ARG A 157 -10.77 4.95 21.46
C ARG A 157 -11.40 4.44 20.16
N THR A 158 -12.29 5.21 19.51
CA THR A 158 -13.02 4.75 18.32
C THR A 158 -12.07 4.42 17.16
N PRO A 159 -11.07 5.25 16.80
CA PRO A 159 -10.13 4.90 15.73
C PRO A 159 -9.38 3.59 15.96
N GLN A 160 -9.03 3.28 17.21
CA GLN A 160 -8.40 2.01 17.60
C GLN A 160 -9.36 0.82 17.48
N ARG A 161 -10.65 1.01 17.83
CA ARG A 161 -11.67 -0.05 17.63
C ARG A 161 -11.97 -0.33 16.15
N MET A 162 -11.68 0.64 15.27
CA MET A 162 -11.87 0.49 13.83
C MET A 162 -10.69 -0.20 13.12
N HIS A 163 -9.60 -0.48 13.83
CA HIS A 163 -8.46 -1.22 13.28
C HIS A 163 -8.75 -2.71 13.18
N GLU A 164 -8.43 -3.28 12.02
CA GLU A 164 -8.42 -4.70 11.72
C GLU A 164 -6.99 -5.10 11.36
N GLY A 165 -6.41 -6.03 12.14
CA GLY A 165 -5.00 -6.42 12.00
C GLY A 165 -4.68 -7.24 10.76
N HIS A 166 -5.68 -7.82 10.09
CA HIS A 166 -5.47 -8.54 8.84
C HIS A 166 -5.39 -7.58 7.65
N TYR A 167 -4.17 -7.16 7.34
CA TYR A 167 -3.88 -6.23 6.26
C TYR A 167 -3.97 -6.88 4.88
N ASN A 168 -4.69 -6.22 3.98
CA ASN A 168 -4.69 -6.53 2.55
C ASN A 168 -4.63 -5.22 1.77
N MET A 169 -3.57 -5.01 0.99
CA MET A 169 -3.41 -3.80 0.17
C MET A 169 -4.60 -3.54 -0.75
N LEU A 170 -5.26 -4.62 -1.18
CA LEU A 170 -6.41 -4.59 -2.08
C LEU A 170 -7.67 -5.09 -1.35
N SER A 171 -7.90 -4.67 -0.11
CA SER A 171 -9.14 -4.98 0.62
C SER A 171 -10.36 -4.37 -0.08
N TYR A 172 -11.49 -5.08 -0.03
CA TYR A 172 -12.76 -4.59 -0.56
C TYR A 172 -13.37 -3.57 0.43
N VAL A 173 -13.75 -2.39 -0.07
CA VAL A 173 -14.28 -1.27 0.76
C VAL A 173 -15.46 -1.66 1.66
N TYR A 174 -16.22 -2.68 1.27
CA TYR A 174 -17.48 -3.08 1.87
C TYR A 174 -17.43 -4.50 2.46
N SER A 175 -16.24 -4.95 2.80
CA SER A 175 -15.97 -6.13 3.61
C SER A 175 -15.21 -5.72 4.87
N THR A 176 -15.49 -6.39 5.99
CA THR A 176 -14.71 -6.26 7.23
C THR A 176 -13.64 -7.34 7.35
N LYS A 177 -13.49 -8.24 6.38
CA LYS A 177 -12.55 -9.38 6.42
C LYS A 177 -11.09 -8.94 6.48
N TYR A 178 -10.77 -7.86 5.76
CA TYR A 178 -9.44 -7.27 5.69
C TYR A 178 -9.55 -5.75 5.83
N GLN A 179 -8.41 -5.10 5.97
CA GLN A 179 -8.30 -3.63 5.92
C GLN A 179 -7.03 -3.23 5.18
N ASN A 180 -7.08 -2.06 4.55
CA ASN A 180 -5.90 -1.38 4.05
C ASN A 180 -5.79 -0.02 4.74
N SER A 181 -4.61 0.58 4.65
CA SER A 181 -4.31 1.83 5.37
C SER A 181 -5.28 2.98 5.07
N ASN A 182 -5.67 3.15 3.81
CA ASN A 182 -6.61 4.19 3.41
C ASN A 182 -8.06 3.87 3.82
N GLN A 183 -8.43 2.59 3.92
CA GLN A 183 -9.74 2.13 4.36
C GLN A 183 -9.96 2.45 5.83
N TRP A 184 -8.94 2.29 6.68
CA TRP A 184 -9.01 2.72 8.08
C TRP A 184 -9.24 4.23 8.22
N VAL A 185 -8.55 5.05 7.42
CA VAL A 185 -8.80 6.50 7.37
C VAL A 185 -10.24 6.76 6.95
N LEU A 186 -10.72 6.12 5.87
CA LEU A 186 -12.09 6.29 5.38
C LEU A 186 -13.15 5.94 6.43
N GLU A 187 -13.01 4.78 7.09
CA GLU A 187 -13.95 4.30 8.10
C GLU A 187 -13.92 5.18 9.37
N SER A 188 -12.73 5.66 9.76
CA SER A 188 -12.58 6.64 10.86
C SER A 188 -13.28 7.96 10.53
N LEU A 189 -13.14 8.45 9.30
CA LEU A 189 -13.84 9.67 8.86
C LEU A 189 -15.35 9.47 8.78
N ALA A 190 -15.82 8.29 8.36
CA ALA A 190 -17.24 7.96 8.41
C ALA A 190 -17.78 8.03 9.84
N ALA A 191 -17.03 7.54 10.82
CA ALA A 191 -17.37 7.69 12.24
C ALA A 191 -17.47 9.16 12.70
N ALA A 192 -16.50 9.98 12.30
CA ALA A 192 -16.48 11.40 12.67
C ALA A 192 -17.63 12.19 12.02
N MET A 193 -18.00 11.85 10.78
CA MET A 193 -19.01 12.59 10.02
C MET A 193 -20.44 12.14 10.32
N ALA A 194 -20.64 10.89 10.76
CA ALA A 194 -21.92 10.42 11.22
C ALA A 194 -22.40 11.19 12.47
N PRO A 195 -23.73 11.25 12.71
CA PRO A 195 -24.28 11.68 13.99
C PRO A 195 -23.56 10.99 15.18
N PRO A 196 -23.25 11.73 16.27
CA PRO A 196 -22.52 11.18 17.41
C PRO A 196 -23.14 9.89 17.95
N GLY A 197 -22.30 8.86 18.14
CA GLY A 197 -22.71 7.54 18.65
C GLY A 197 -23.39 6.62 17.64
N GLN A 198 -23.59 7.05 16.38
CA GLN A 198 -24.22 6.21 15.36
C GLN A 198 -23.25 5.19 14.73
N VAL A 199 -21.95 5.51 14.68
CA VAL A 199 -20.93 4.69 14.03
C VAL A 199 -19.77 4.48 14.99
N GLU A 200 -19.66 3.26 15.52
CA GLU A 200 -18.63 2.87 16.50
C GLU A 200 -17.80 1.65 16.05
N THR A 201 -18.22 1.00 14.96
CA THR A 201 -17.60 -0.19 14.38
C THR A 201 -17.37 -0.03 12.88
N ARG A 202 -16.49 -0.87 12.31
CA ARG A 202 -16.23 -0.91 10.85
C ARG A 202 -17.49 -1.22 10.05
N GLY A 203 -18.31 -2.17 10.52
CA GLY A 203 -19.55 -2.56 9.86
C GLY A 203 -20.57 -1.41 9.80
N GLU A 204 -20.71 -0.65 10.89
CA GLU A 204 -21.56 0.54 10.93
C GLU A 204 -21.04 1.65 10.01
N ALA A 205 -19.72 1.88 9.98
CA ALA A 205 -19.10 2.85 9.08
C ALA A 205 -19.40 2.50 7.61
N GLN A 206 -19.23 1.23 7.24
CA GLN A 206 -19.57 0.72 5.91
C GLN A 206 -21.06 0.83 5.60
N ALA A 207 -21.95 0.52 6.55
CA ALA A 207 -23.40 0.67 6.38
C ALA A 207 -23.82 2.13 6.19
N TRP A 208 -23.25 3.04 6.98
CA TRP A 208 -23.51 4.47 6.88
C TRP A 208 -22.97 5.03 5.55
N MET A 209 -21.77 4.64 5.11
CA MET A 209 -21.28 5.02 3.77
C MET A 209 -22.19 4.51 2.64
N ARG A 210 -22.77 3.30 2.77
CA ARG A 210 -23.76 2.79 1.80
C ARG A 210 -25.04 3.62 1.80
N SER A 211 -25.50 4.12 2.95
CA SER A 211 -26.70 4.97 3.02
C SER A 211 -26.49 6.32 2.30
N LEU A 212 -25.25 6.83 2.32
CA LEU A 212 -24.81 7.98 1.52
C LEU A 212 -24.60 7.67 0.03
N ARG A 213 -24.76 6.41 -0.38
CA ARG A 213 -24.44 5.91 -1.74
C ARG A 213 -22.99 6.20 -2.14
N PHE A 214 -22.07 6.21 -1.16
CA PHE A 214 -20.65 6.28 -1.46
C PHE A 214 -20.24 5.11 -2.36
N GLN A 215 -19.31 5.36 -3.28
CA GLN A 215 -18.74 4.34 -4.16
C GLN A 215 -17.23 4.57 -4.20
N PRO A 216 -16.40 3.55 -3.94
CA PRO A 216 -14.96 3.68 -4.05
C PRO A 216 -14.58 3.89 -5.53
N LEU A 217 -13.33 4.29 -5.78
CA LEU A 217 -12.76 4.15 -7.10
C LEU A 217 -12.43 2.68 -7.37
N THR A 218 -12.82 2.19 -8.55
CA THR A 218 -12.44 0.86 -9.03
C THR A 218 -11.04 0.94 -9.65
N VAL A 219 -10.12 0.12 -9.16
CA VAL A 219 -8.81 -0.10 -9.78
C VAL A 219 -8.89 -1.33 -10.67
N GLU A 220 -8.44 -1.20 -11.92
CA GLU A 220 -8.35 -2.33 -12.83
C GLU A 220 -7.03 -3.10 -12.61
N VAL A 221 -7.15 -4.36 -12.21
CA VAL A 221 -5.99 -5.24 -11.98
C VAL A 221 -6.09 -6.46 -12.92
N PRO A 222 -5.26 -6.49 -13.99
CA PRO A 222 -5.27 -7.59 -14.97
C PRO A 222 -5.07 -8.97 -14.33
N ALA A 223 -5.66 -10.01 -14.92
CA ALA A 223 -5.62 -11.37 -14.37
C ALA A 223 -4.19 -11.90 -14.13
N ALA A 224 -3.25 -11.63 -15.05
CA ALA A 224 -1.84 -12.00 -14.89
C ALA A 224 -1.20 -11.36 -13.65
N THR A 225 -1.52 -10.09 -13.37
CA THR A 225 -1.05 -9.38 -12.17
C THR A 225 -1.67 -9.94 -10.90
N ARG A 226 -2.94 -10.35 -10.92
CA ARG A 226 -3.63 -10.92 -9.75
C ARG A 226 -3.07 -12.29 -9.37
N LEU A 227 -2.74 -13.13 -10.35
CA LEU A 227 -2.11 -14.43 -10.12
C LEU A 227 -0.71 -14.26 -9.51
N GLY A 228 0.11 -13.36 -10.06
CA GLY A 228 1.42 -13.05 -9.49
C GLY A 228 1.34 -12.39 -8.11
N GLY A 229 0.44 -11.43 -7.91
CA GLY A 229 0.28 -10.72 -6.64
C GLY A 229 -0.05 -11.65 -5.47
N ARG A 230 -1.01 -12.58 -5.65
CA ARG A 230 -1.35 -13.58 -4.62
C ARG A 230 -0.22 -14.56 -4.32
N MET A 231 0.58 -14.94 -5.33
CA MET A 231 1.66 -15.91 -5.11
C MET A 231 2.91 -15.31 -4.46
N PHE A 232 3.12 -13.99 -4.56
CA PHE A 232 4.39 -13.36 -4.19
C PHE A 232 4.27 -12.23 -3.17
N ARG A 233 3.07 -11.90 -2.67
CA ARG A 233 2.87 -10.86 -1.63
C ARG A 233 1.98 -11.39 -0.51
N ALA A 234 2.49 -11.35 0.72
CA ALA A 234 1.78 -11.80 1.91
C ALA A 234 0.48 -11.01 2.16
N ASN A 235 0.44 -9.75 1.72
CA ASN A 235 -0.64 -8.81 1.97
C ASN A 235 -1.54 -8.54 0.75
N VAL A 236 -1.67 -9.50 -0.17
CA VAL A 236 -2.57 -9.37 -1.33
C VAL A 236 -3.56 -10.53 -1.39
N ALA A 237 -4.82 -10.20 -1.16
CA ALA A 237 -5.95 -11.10 -1.27
C ALA A 237 -7.08 -10.46 -2.10
N PHE A 238 -7.99 -11.28 -2.61
CA PHE A 238 -9.11 -10.88 -3.50
C PHE A 238 -10.42 -11.60 -3.17
N ASP A 239 -10.46 -12.39 -2.10
CA ASP A 239 -11.57 -13.28 -1.71
C ASP A 239 -12.58 -12.61 -0.79
N ASP A 240 -12.38 -11.33 -0.51
CA ASP A 240 -13.34 -10.43 0.11
C ASP A 240 -14.10 -9.56 -0.92
N HIS A 241 -13.72 -9.62 -2.19
CA HIS A 241 -14.38 -8.92 -3.29
C HIS A 241 -15.59 -9.70 -3.82
N PRO A 242 -16.66 -9.01 -4.25
CA PRO A 242 -17.76 -9.64 -5.00
C PRO A 242 -17.24 -10.41 -6.21
N PHE A 243 -17.75 -11.63 -6.40
CA PHE A 243 -17.22 -12.57 -7.40
C PHE A 243 -17.17 -11.96 -8.81
N ASP A 244 -18.27 -11.36 -9.27
CA ASP A 244 -18.36 -10.83 -10.63
C ASP A 244 -17.35 -9.71 -10.89
N ARG A 245 -17.20 -8.78 -9.93
CA ARG A 245 -16.23 -7.68 -10.02
C ARG A 245 -14.80 -8.22 -10.00
N ARG A 246 -14.50 -9.15 -9.09
CA ARG A 246 -13.21 -9.84 -9.05
C ARG A 246 -12.90 -10.53 -10.38
N MET A 247 -13.85 -11.23 -10.98
CA MET A 247 -13.63 -11.93 -12.25
C MET A 247 -13.40 -10.95 -13.40
N ALA A 248 -14.08 -9.81 -13.40
CA ALA A 248 -13.85 -8.70 -14.33
C ALA A 248 -12.53 -7.93 -14.09
N GLY A 249 -11.76 -8.27 -13.05
CA GLY A 249 -10.54 -7.52 -12.69
C GLY A 249 -10.81 -6.14 -12.09
N GLN A 250 -12.05 -5.88 -11.68
CA GLN A 250 -12.51 -4.64 -11.06
C GLN A 250 -12.34 -4.76 -9.54
N ILE A 251 -11.36 -4.06 -9.00
CA ILE A 251 -10.97 -4.12 -7.60
C ILE A 251 -11.41 -2.83 -6.91
N ASP A 252 -12.42 -2.94 -6.06
CA ASP A 252 -13.09 -1.82 -5.39
C ASP A 252 -12.44 -1.59 -4.02
N THR A 253 -11.19 -1.11 -4.07
CA THR A 253 -10.34 -0.88 -2.90
C THR A 253 -10.26 0.61 -2.54
N VAL A 254 -9.93 0.90 -1.28
CA VAL A 254 -9.82 2.29 -0.82
C VAL A 254 -8.45 2.85 -1.17
N THR A 255 -8.45 3.99 -1.87
CA THR A 255 -7.28 4.78 -2.27
C THR A 255 -7.35 6.15 -1.59
N THR A 256 -6.27 6.93 -1.67
CA THR A 256 -6.29 8.33 -1.22
C THR A 256 -7.40 9.13 -1.90
N ASP A 257 -7.61 8.89 -3.20
CA ASP A 257 -8.62 9.57 -4.00
C ASP A 257 -10.05 9.16 -3.60
N SER A 258 -10.25 7.89 -3.19
CA SER A 258 -11.51 7.44 -2.57
C SER A 258 -11.80 8.24 -1.29
N VAL A 259 -10.80 8.50 -0.45
CA VAL A 259 -10.96 9.30 0.78
C VAL A 259 -11.23 10.77 0.45
N VAL A 260 -10.51 11.38 -0.49
CA VAL A 260 -10.75 12.76 -0.94
C VAL A 260 -12.19 12.92 -1.44
N ARG A 261 -12.69 11.96 -2.23
CA ARG A 261 -14.06 11.96 -2.74
C ARG A 261 -15.07 11.87 -1.60
N PHE A 262 -14.81 11.04 -0.59
CA PHE A 262 -15.66 10.93 0.59
C PHE A 262 -15.72 12.27 1.35
N VAL A 263 -14.57 12.89 1.63
CA VAL A 263 -14.52 14.19 2.33
C VAL A 263 -15.31 15.24 1.56
N ARG A 264 -15.12 15.38 0.25
CA ARG A 264 -15.88 16.34 -0.57
C ARG A 264 -17.38 16.08 -0.60
N MET A 265 -17.79 14.82 -0.45
CA MET A 265 -19.21 14.44 -0.40
C MET A 265 -19.85 14.85 0.93
N THR A 266 -19.11 14.75 2.04
CA THR A 266 -19.63 15.01 3.40
C THR A 266 -19.33 16.42 3.90
N ASP A 267 -18.38 17.12 3.29
CA ASP A 267 -17.87 18.41 3.71
C ASP A 267 -17.47 19.26 2.48
N PRO A 268 -18.40 20.05 1.94
CA PRO A 268 -18.16 20.91 0.76
C PRO A 268 -17.12 22.01 0.99
N ASP A 269 -16.85 22.37 2.25
CA ASP A 269 -15.90 23.43 2.61
C ASP A 269 -14.44 22.93 2.63
N ALA A 270 -14.23 21.63 2.42
CA ALA A 270 -12.92 21.03 2.41
C ALA A 270 -12.03 21.58 1.28
N LYS A 271 -10.79 21.90 1.62
CA LYS A 271 -9.78 22.41 0.68
C LYS A 271 -8.71 21.35 0.43
N THR A 272 -8.16 21.35 -0.78
CA THR A 272 -7.02 20.49 -1.13
C THR A 272 -5.85 21.36 -1.55
N MET A 273 -4.65 21.05 -1.07
CA MET A 273 -3.41 21.66 -1.53
C MET A 273 -2.31 20.62 -1.68
N VAL A 274 -1.33 20.93 -2.51
CA VAL A 274 -0.13 20.12 -2.73
C VAL A 274 1.05 20.85 -2.09
N VAL A 275 1.93 20.08 -1.44
CA VAL A 275 3.21 20.54 -0.91
C VAL A 275 4.29 19.73 -1.61
N ASP A 276 5.07 20.38 -2.46
CA ASP A 276 6.20 19.83 -3.21
C ASP A 276 7.47 20.59 -2.87
#